data_AF-A0A839SHI9-F1
#
_entry.id   AF-A0A839SHI9-F1
#
_cell.length_a   1.000
_cell.length_b   1.000
_cell.length_c   1.000
_cell.angle_alpha   90.00
_cell.angle_beta   90.00
_cell.angle_gamma   90.00
#
_symmetry.space_group_name_H-M   'P 1'
#
loop_
_entity.id
_entity.type
_entity.pdbx_description
1 polymer ?
#
loop_
_entity_poly.entity_id
_entity_poly.type
_entity_poly.pdbx_seq_one_letter_code
_entity_poly.pdbx_strand_id
1 'polypeptide(L)'
;MLFIGCNHSAPSELSKNGNSEIIIQKKNCLDALSEFADTLKVDNVGLLNDTNKEKNNVIKNCHLKDYRHEIKMQSAIVLIMLKFYNYDLKQGWAHERAAVLADMSNLTNQIIFEYAYLYYGKERYYTEDLYVEDVISFIKKNPVFLKNSQIKKQYDNSFKFNRKR
;
A
#
# COMPACT_ATOMS: atom_id res chain seq x y z
N MET A 1 10.72 69.25 -15.51
CA MET A 1 9.28 69.29 -15.18
C MET A 1 8.76 67.86 -15.09
N LEU A 2 7.97 67.61 -14.04
CA LEU A 2 6.98 66.55 -13.83
C LEU A 2 7.44 65.11 -13.54
N PHE A 3 7.20 64.75 -12.27
CA PHE A 3 7.04 63.41 -11.70
C PHE A 3 5.69 62.79 -12.09
N ILE A 4 5.68 61.49 -12.42
CA ILE A 4 4.61 60.49 -12.19
C ILE A 4 5.36 59.14 -12.22
N GLY A 5 5.25 58.15 -11.34
CA GLY A 5 4.36 57.84 -10.22
C GLY A 5 4.55 56.33 -9.95
N CYS A 6 4.59 55.94 -8.68
CA CYS A 6 4.82 54.58 -8.20
C CYS A 6 3.88 53.53 -8.81
N ASN A 7 4.36 52.29 -8.89
CA ASN A 7 3.64 51.19 -8.24
C ASN A 7 4.62 50.10 -7.81
N HIS A 8 4.74 49.96 -6.49
CA HIS A 8 5.29 48.78 -5.83
C HIS A 8 4.49 47.58 -6.33
N SER A 9 5.14 46.68 -7.06
CA SER A 9 4.65 45.31 -7.16
C SER A 9 4.80 44.72 -5.77
N ALA A 10 3.66 44.59 -5.07
CA ALA A 10 3.56 43.87 -3.82
C ALA A 10 4.23 42.50 -3.95
N PRO A 11 4.91 42.00 -2.90
CA PRO A 11 5.29 40.60 -2.88
C PRO A 11 3.99 39.80 -2.92
N SER A 12 3.79 39.05 -4.00
CA SER A 12 2.69 38.11 -4.13
C SER A 12 2.75 37.12 -2.97
N GLU A 13 1.81 37.26 -2.03
CA GLU A 13 1.48 36.24 -1.04
C GLU A 13 0.92 35.01 -1.77
N LEU A 14 1.83 34.19 -2.30
CA LEU A 14 1.52 32.95 -3.00
C LEU A 14 2.49 31.87 -2.49
N SER A 15 2.39 31.53 -1.20
CA SER A 15 3.29 30.51 -0.62
C SER A 15 2.81 29.87 0.68
N LYS A 16 1.51 29.90 1.02
CA LYS A 16 1.01 29.18 2.22
C LYS A 16 -0.09 28.14 1.96
N ASN A 17 -0.88 28.27 0.90
CA ASN A 17 -2.00 27.34 0.66
C ASN A 17 -1.63 26.05 -0.09
N GLY A 18 -0.63 26.08 -0.99
CA GLY A 18 -0.25 24.88 -1.76
C GLY A 18 0.32 23.76 -0.89
N ASN A 19 1.13 24.10 0.12
CA ASN A 19 1.72 23.11 1.02
C ASN A 19 0.69 22.44 1.93
N SER A 20 -0.33 23.19 2.39
CA SER A 20 -1.40 22.63 3.24
C SER A 20 -2.29 21.65 2.48
N GLU A 21 -2.64 21.94 1.23
CA GLU A 21 -3.45 21.03 0.40
C GLU A 21 -2.71 19.73 0.10
N ILE A 22 -1.42 19.80 -0.22
CA ILE A 22 -0.56 18.63 -0.46
C ILE A 22 -0.46 17.76 0.81
N ILE A 23 -0.27 18.38 1.98
CA ILE A 23 -0.19 17.67 3.27
C ILE A 23 -1.53 16.98 3.59
N ILE A 24 -2.66 17.65 3.38
CA ILE A 24 -4.00 17.08 3.60
C ILE A 24 -4.24 15.90 2.66
N GLN A 25 -3.93 16.04 1.37
CA GLN A 25 -4.06 14.96 0.39
C GLN A 25 -3.17 13.76 0.74
N LYS A 26 -1.90 14.00 1.14
CA LYS A 26 -0.97 12.95 1.61
C LYS A 26 -1.54 12.20 2.81
N LYS A 27 -2.05 12.92 3.81
CA LYS A 27 -2.64 12.31 5.01
C LYS A 27 -3.85 11.45 4.66
N ASN A 28 -4.74 11.97 3.82
CA ASN A 28 -5.94 11.25 3.36
C ASN A 28 -5.57 9.95 2.63
N CYS A 29 -4.53 9.98 1.79
CA CYS A 29 -4.02 8.80 1.09
C CYS A 29 -3.51 7.70 2.04
N LEU A 30 -2.65 8.07 3.00
CA LEU A 30 -2.07 7.10 3.93
C LEU A 30 -3.08 6.55 4.93
N ASP A 31 -4.02 7.40 5.37
CA ASP A 31 -5.13 6.99 6.24
C ASP A 31 -6.04 6.01 5.50
N ALA A 32 -6.44 6.33 4.26
CA ALA A 32 -7.26 5.45 3.44
C ALA A 32 -6.58 4.11 3.15
N LEU A 33 -5.28 4.11 2.79
CA LEU A 33 -4.52 2.89 2.54
C LEU A 33 -4.41 2.01 3.79
N SER A 34 -4.17 2.62 4.96
CA SER A 34 -4.06 1.87 6.22
C SER A 34 -5.40 1.26 6.61
N GLU A 35 -6.48 2.03 6.52
CA GLU A 35 -7.82 1.55 6.84
C GLU A 35 -8.27 0.45 5.86
N PHE A 36 -7.94 0.61 4.58
CA PHE A 36 -8.12 -0.44 3.58
C PHE A 36 -7.35 -1.71 3.97
N ALA A 37 -6.06 -1.59 4.31
CA ALA A 37 -5.23 -2.72 4.72
C ALA A 37 -5.79 -3.43 5.96
N ASP A 38 -6.30 -2.69 6.95
CA ASP A 38 -6.90 -3.25 8.17
C ASP A 38 -8.21 -3.99 7.89
N THR A 39 -9.07 -3.40 7.07
CA THR A 39 -10.42 -3.92 6.77
C THR A 39 -10.45 -5.00 5.69
N LEU A 40 -9.39 -5.12 4.86
CA LEU A 40 -9.30 -6.10 3.79
C LEU A 40 -9.54 -7.53 4.30
N LYS A 41 -10.53 -8.21 3.72
CA LYS A 41 -10.77 -9.65 3.88
C LYS A 41 -10.55 -10.32 2.53
N VAL A 42 -9.90 -11.48 2.56
CA VAL A 42 -9.60 -12.29 1.38
C VAL A 42 -10.25 -13.64 1.64
N ASP A 43 -11.47 -13.84 1.14
CA ASP A 43 -12.36 -14.93 1.57
C ASP A 43 -12.69 -15.96 0.49
N ASN A 44 -13.07 -15.61 -0.76
CA ASN A 44 -13.28 -16.55 -1.89
C ASN A 44 -13.89 -15.82 -3.12
N VAL A 45 -13.16 -15.48 -4.19
CA VAL A 45 -13.78 -15.10 -5.50
C VAL A 45 -14.46 -13.72 -5.58
N GLY A 46 -13.78 -12.67 -5.12
CA GLY A 46 -14.25 -11.29 -5.32
C GLY A 46 -13.24 -10.33 -4.74
N LEU A 47 -12.04 -10.29 -5.34
CA LEU A 47 -10.81 -9.90 -4.65
C LEU A 47 -10.79 -8.51 -4.03
N LEU A 48 -11.71 -7.63 -4.40
CA LEU A 48 -11.88 -6.31 -3.84
C LEU A 48 -13.35 -5.88 -3.87
N ASN A 49 -14.29 -6.83 -3.69
CA ASN A 49 -15.70 -6.56 -3.95
C ASN A 49 -16.30 -5.52 -2.99
N ASP A 50 -16.72 -4.39 -3.59
CA ASP A 50 -17.72 -3.39 -3.23
C ASP A 50 -17.76 -2.74 -1.83
N THR A 51 -17.29 -3.37 -0.76
CA THR A 51 -17.36 -2.80 0.60
C THR A 51 -16.41 -1.61 0.81
N ASN A 52 -15.47 -1.39 -0.12
CA ASN A 52 -14.46 -0.33 -0.06
C ASN A 52 -14.39 0.54 -1.32
N LYS A 53 -15.45 0.60 -2.16
CA LYS A 53 -15.47 1.34 -3.44
C LYS A 53 -14.97 2.79 -3.32
N GLU A 54 -15.42 3.51 -2.29
CA GLU A 54 -15.04 4.91 -2.06
C GLU A 54 -13.56 5.06 -1.69
N LYS A 55 -13.06 4.23 -0.79
CA LYS A 55 -11.64 4.21 -0.39
C LYS A 55 -10.72 3.75 -1.51
N ASN A 56 -11.17 2.78 -2.30
CA ASN A 56 -10.45 2.33 -3.49
C ASN A 56 -10.25 3.48 -4.47
N ASN A 57 -11.22 4.38 -4.63
CA ASN A 57 -11.09 5.54 -5.51
C ASN A 57 -10.10 6.57 -4.95
N VAL A 58 -10.10 6.81 -3.64
CA VAL A 58 -9.09 7.66 -2.99
C VAL A 58 -7.69 7.10 -3.22
N ILE A 59 -7.48 5.81 -2.95
CA ILE A 59 -6.16 5.17 -3.06
C ILE A 59 -5.70 5.06 -4.52
N LYS A 60 -6.62 4.80 -5.48
CA LYS A 60 -6.29 4.76 -6.92
C LYS A 60 -5.69 6.08 -7.42
N ASN A 61 -6.09 7.19 -6.83
CA ASN A 61 -5.57 8.52 -7.15
C ASN A 61 -4.31 8.88 -6.34
N CYS A 62 -3.89 8.01 -5.42
CA CYS A 62 -2.66 8.22 -4.66
C CYS A 62 -1.45 7.76 -5.50
N HIS A 63 -0.50 8.67 -5.69
CA HIS A 63 0.83 8.33 -6.18
C HIS A 63 1.63 7.64 -5.06
N LEU A 64 1.38 6.35 -4.81
CA LEU A 64 1.99 5.61 -3.68
C LEU A 64 3.52 5.70 -3.65
N LYS A 65 4.16 5.85 -4.81
CA LYS A 65 5.60 6.05 -4.97
C LYS A 65 6.13 7.21 -4.12
N ASP A 66 5.35 8.28 -3.96
CA ASP A 66 5.73 9.50 -3.23
C ASP A 66 5.80 9.24 -1.71
N TYR A 67 5.26 8.12 -1.25
CA TYR A 67 5.18 7.75 0.17
C TYR A 67 6.06 6.56 0.55
N ARG A 68 6.96 6.10 -0.32
CA ARG A 68 7.84 4.94 -0.05
C ARG A 68 8.68 5.05 1.22
N HIS A 69 8.97 6.26 1.67
CA HIS A 69 9.72 6.53 2.91
C HIS A 69 8.85 6.47 4.17
N GLU A 70 7.52 6.48 4.03
CA GLU A 70 6.59 6.53 5.15
C GLU A 70 6.35 5.13 5.73
N ILE A 71 6.74 4.91 6.98
CA ILE A 71 6.54 3.61 7.66
C ILE A 71 5.07 3.17 7.66
N LYS A 72 4.14 4.13 7.65
CA LYS A 72 2.70 3.88 7.57
C LYS A 72 2.31 3.23 6.24
N MET A 73 2.82 3.76 5.12
CA MET A 73 2.64 3.17 3.80
C MET A 73 3.24 1.77 3.75
N GLN A 74 4.50 1.63 4.17
CA GLN A 74 5.21 0.34 4.15
C GLN A 74 4.47 -0.73 4.95
N SER A 75 3.99 -0.37 6.15
CA SER A 75 3.23 -1.27 7.02
C SER A 75 1.92 -1.72 6.37
N ALA A 76 1.20 -0.81 5.72
CA ALA A 76 -0.04 -1.14 5.03
C ALA A 76 0.20 -2.11 3.87
N ILE A 77 1.22 -1.86 3.04
CA ILE A 77 1.63 -2.75 1.94
C ILE A 77 2.00 -4.14 2.47
N VAL A 78 2.85 -4.23 3.50
CA VAL A 78 3.24 -5.50 4.13
C VAL A 78 2.04 -6.25 4.69
N LEU A 79 1.11 -5.55 5.35
CA LEU A 79 -0.10 -6.17 5.90
C LEU A 79 -0.98 -6.76 4.80
N ILE A 80 -1.16 -6.05 3.68
CA ILE A 80 -1.96 -6.53 2.55
C ILE A 80 -1.31 -7.78 1.93
N MET A 81 -0.01 -7.74 1.65
CA MET A 81 0.71 -8.88 1.08
C MET A 81 0.66 -10.12 2.00
N LEU A 82 0.76 -9.90 3.31
CA LEU A 82 0.66 -10.97 4.31
C LEU A 82 -0.76 -11.58 4.39
N LYS A 83 -1.80 -10.77 4.17
CA LYS A 83 -3.18 -11.28 4.07
C LYS A 83 -3.38 -12.13 2.81
N PHE A 84 -2.82 -11.72 1.67
CA PHE A 84 -2.85 -12.54 0.46
C PHE A 84 -2.08 -13.85 0.65
N TYR A 85 -0.88 -13.81 1.23
CA TYR A 85 -0.11 -15.01 1.56
C TYR A 85 -0.89 -16.00 2.46
N ASN A 86 -1.55 -15.50 3.50
CA ASN A 86 -2.37 -16.33 4.39
C ASN A 86 -3.59 -16.94 3.68
N TYR A 87 -4.15 -16.26 2.68
CA TYR A 87 -5.22 -16.82 1.86
C TYR A 87 -4.70 -17.99 1.02
N ASP A 88 -3.55 -17.83 0.36
CA ASP A 88 -2.94 -18.90 -0.45
C ASP A 88 -2.55 -20.13 0.38
N LEU A 89 -2.11 -19.93 1.62
CA LEU A 89 -1.86 -21.03 2.55
C LEU A 89 -3.13 -21.82 2.88
N LYS A 90 -4.27 -21.13 3.04
CA LYS A 90 -5.56 -21.75 3.37
C LYS A 90 -6.15 -22.55 2.22
N GLN A 91 -6.06 -22.04 0.98
CA GLN A 91 -6.70 -22.67 -0.18
C GLN A 91 -5.98 -23.93 -0.69
N GLY A 92 -4.75 -24.19 -0.23
CA GLY A 92 -3.91 -25.23 -0.82
C GLY A 92 -3.28 -24.71 -2.11
N TRP A 93 -2.01 -25.03 -2.36
CA TRP A 93 -1.22 -24.43 -3.45
C TRP A 93 -1.66 -24.85 -4.87
N ALA A 94 -2.84 -25.44 -5.03
CA ALA A 94 -3.18 -26.26 -6.19
C ALA A 94 -4.10 -25.61 -7.22
N HIS A 95 -4.76 -24.48 -6.96
CA HIS A 95 -5.48 -23.79 -8.03
C HIS A 95 -5.44 -22.27 -7.86
N GLU A 96 -4.93 -21.63 -8.91
CA GLU A 96 -5.25 -20.26 -9.28
C GLU A 96 -4.67 -19.12 -8.44
N ARG A 97 -3.38 -19.20 -8.07
CA ARG A 97 -2.59 -17.96 -7.81
C ARG A 97 -2.78 -16.97 -8.96
N ALA A 98 -2.83 -17.47 -10.19
CA ALA A 98 -3.09 -16.65 -11.36
C ALA A 98 -4.51 -16.06 -11.40
N ALA A 99 -5.58 -16.72 -10.94
CA ALA A 99 -6.94 -16.14 -11.04
C ALA A 99 -7.26 -15.15 -9.91
N VAL A 100 -6.66 -15.36 -8.74
CA VAL A 100 -6.68 -14.36 -7.65
C VAL A 100 -6.02 -13.05 -8.12
N LEU A 101 -5.05 -13.15 -9.03
CA LEU A 101 -4.27 -12.01 -9.50
C LEU A 101 -4.64 -11.55 -10.94
N ALA A 102 -5.37 -12.34 -11.73
CA ALA A 102 -5.78 -11.99 -13.09
C ALA A 102 -6.96 -11.02 -13.11
N ASP A 103 -7.77 -10.98 -12.05
CA ASP A 103 -8.87 -10.02 -11.88
C ASP A 103 -8.43 -8.76 -11.10
N MET A 104 -7.12 -8.48 -11.12
CA MET A 104 -6.52 -7.38 -10.36
C MET A 104 -6.98 -6.03 -10.85
N SER A 105 -7.77 -5.36 -10.01
CA SER A 105 -7.92 -3.92 -10.11
C SER A 105 -6.54 -3.24 -10.10
N ASN A 106 -6.43 -2.07 -10.75
CA ASN A 106 -5.21 -1.23 -10.74
C ASN A 106 -4.58 -1.07 -9.34
N LEU A 107 -5.37 -1.10 -8.27
CA LEU A 107 -4.89 -0.97 -6.91
C LEU A 107 -4.01 -2.15 -6.46
N THR A 108 -4.38 -3.38 -6.81
CA THR A 108 -3.60 -4.56 -6.41
C THR A 108 -2.24 -4.57 -7.09
N ASN A 109 -2.19 -4.19 -8.37
CA ASN A 109 -0.93 -4.01 -9.12
C ASN A 109 -0.05 -2.94 -8.46
N GLN A 110 -0.62 -1.80 -8.08
CA GLN A 110 0.13 -0.77 -7.35
C GLN A 110 0.70 -1.31 -6.03
N ILE A 111 -0.09 -2.04 -5.24
CA ILE A 111 0.37 -2.62 -3.97
C ILE A 111 1.54 -3.58 -4.18
N ILE A 112 1.45 -4.44 -5.20
CA ILE A 112 2.50 -5.41 -5.54
C ILE A 112 3.78 -4.71 -6.01
N PHE A 113 3.67 -3.67 -6.85
CA PHE A 113 4.85 -2.91 -7.28
C PHE A 113 5.53 -2.22 -6.10
N GLU A 114 4.75 -1.68 -5.17
CA GLU A 114 5.32 -1.06 -3.97
C GLU A 114 5.96 -2.11 -3.05
N TYR A 115 5.37 -3.30 -2.90
CA TYR A 115 6.01 -4.41 -2.18
C TYR A 115 7.33 -4.83 -2.84
N ALA A 116 7.33 -4.97 -4.17
CA ALA A 116 8.55 -5.26 -4.95
C ALA A 116 9.65 -4.24 -4.68
N TYR A 117 9.29 -2.95 -4.66
CA TYR A 117 10.23 -1.88 -4.35
C TYR A 117 10.77 -2.00 -2.92
N LEU A 118 9.91 -2.26 -1.93
CA LEU A 118 10.34 -2.43 -0.53
C LEU A 118 11.30 -3.60 -0.35
N TYR A 119 11.06 -4.68 -1.09
CA TYR A 119 11.86 -5.89 -0.99
C TYR A 119 13.22 -5.76 -1.69
N TYR A 120 13.26 -5.22 -2.93
CA TYR A 120 14.47 -5.17 -3.75
C TYR A 120 15.19 -3.82 -3.78
N GLY A 121 14.57 -2.76 -3.24
CA GLY A 121 15.08 -1.38 -3.32
C GLY A 121 15.03 -0.75 -4.70
N LYS A 122 14.36 -1.37 -5.68
CA LYS A 122 14.21 -0.85 -7.06
C LYS A 122 12.88 -1.26 -7.67
N GLU A 123 12.42 -0.48 -8.64
CA GLU A 123 11.20 -0.81 -9.38
C GLU A 123 11.39 -2.13 -10.14
N ARG A 124 10.43 -3.05 -9.97
CA ARG A 124 10.37 -4.29 -10.73
C ARG A 124 8.94 -4.52 -11.16
N TYR A 125 8.78 -5.05 -12.36
CA TYR A 125 7.51 -5.61 -12.76
C TYR A 125 7.20 -6.83 -11.91
N TYR A 126 5.92 -7.07 -11.68
CA TYR A 126 5.48 -8.28 -11.02
C TYR A 126 5.96 -9.49 -11.83
N THR A 127 6.60 -10.42 -11.14
CA THR A 127 6.83 -11.79 -11.62
C THR A 127 6.29 -12.73 -10.56
N GLU A 128 5.87 -13.94 -10.95
CA GLU A 128 5.42 -14.95 -9.97
C GLU A 128 6.46 -15.20 -8.87
N ASP A 129 7.76 -15.05 -9.21
CA ASP A 129 8.90 -15.15 -8.27
C ASP A 129 8.83 -14.14 -7.12
N LEU A 130 8.25 -12.97 -7.33
CA LEU A 130 8.07 -11.94 -6.30
C LEU A 130 7.17 -12.41 -5.14
N TYR A 131 6.30 -13.35 -5.46
CA TYR A 131 5.38 -14.00 -4.52
C TYR A 131 6.01 -15.27 -3.91
N VAL A 132 6.97 -15.88 -4.61
CA VAL A 132 7.83 -16.96 -4.10
C VAL A 132 8.83 -16.43 -3.06
N GLU A 133 9.30 -15.20 -3.22
CA GLU A 133 10.07 -14.46 -2.21
C GLU A 133 9.15 -13.98 -1.08
N ASP A 134 8.88 -14.91 -0.15
CA ASP A 134 7.87 -14.84 0.91
C ASP A 134 7.95 -13.55 1.77
N VAL A 135 6.82 -12.86 1.90
CA VAL A 135 6.60 -11.74 2.83
C VAL A 135 6.98 -12.06 4.28
N ILE A 136 6.91 -13.32 4.68
CA ILE A 136 7.43 -13.82 5.96
C ILE A 136 8.95 -13.60 6.06
N SER A 137 9.70 -13.90 5.01
CA SER A 137 11.16 -13.69 4.97
C SER A 137 11.51 -12.20 5.01
N PHE A 138 10.73 -11.36 4.33
CA PHE A 138 10.88 -9.91 4.40
C PHE A 138 10.67 -9.38 5.83
N ILE A 139 9.60 -9.81 6.51
CA ILE A 139 9.30 -9.41 7.89
C ILE A 139 10.38 -9.91 8.87
N LYS A 140 10.91 -11.13 8.68
CA LYS A 140 12.01 -11.66 9.48
C LYS A 140 13.27 -10.78 9.40
N LYS A 141 13.61 -10.30 8.20
CA LYS A 141 14.74 -9.39 7.98
C LYS A 141 14.46 -7.97 8.51
N ASN A 142 13.18 -7.59 8.61
CA ASN A 142 12.73 -6.26 9.02
C ASN A 142 11.74 -6.33 10.20
N PRO A 143 12.18 -6.71 11.41
CA PRO A 143 11.29 -6.96 12.54
C PRO A 143 10.55 -5.71 13.04
N VAL A 144 10.91 -4.51 12.55
CA VAL A 144 10.18 -3.26 12.84
C VAL A 144 8.69 -3.38 12.51
N PHE A 145 8.33 -4.13 11.46
CA PHE A 145 6.93 -4.32 11.06
C PHE A 145 6.11 -5.13 12.09
N LEU A 146 6.75 -5.94 12.93
CA LEU A 146 6.09 -6.69 13.99
C LEU A 146 5.63 -5.80 15.16
N LYS A 147 6.04 -4.53 15.20
CA LYS A 147 5.48 -3.53 16.14
C LYS A 147 4.03 -3.21 15.82
N ASN A 148 3.59 -3.41 14.57
CA ASN A 148 2.19 -3.30 14.20
C ASN A 148 1.44 -4.59 14.62
N SER A 149 0.44 -4.44 15.49
CA SER A 149 -0.32 -5.56 16.06
C SER A 149 -1.09 -6.38 15.03
N GLN A 150 -1.58 -5.75 13.95
CA GLN A 150 -2.28 -6.44 12.86
C GLN A 150 -1.30 -7.28 12.04
N ILE A 151 -0.11 -6.74 11.72
CA ILE A 151 0.94 -7.50 11.02
C ILE A 151 1.37 -8.68 11.88
N LYS A 152 1.67 -8.46 13.17
CA LYS A 152 2.04 -9.54 14.09
C LYS A 152 0.97 -10.64 14.13
N LYS A 153 -0.30 -10.27 14.25
CA LYS A 153 -1.42 -11.23 14.26
C LYS A 153 -1.47 -12.07 12.98
N GLN A 154 -1.33 -11.44 11.82
CA GLN A 154 -1.33 -12.16 10.54
C GLN A 154 -0.08 -13.05 10.39
N TYR A 155 1.09 -12.57 10.82
CA TYR A 155 2.37 -13.29 10.76
C TYR A 155 2.32 -14.55 11.62
N ASP A 156 1.85 -14.43 12.87
CA ASP A 156 1.68 -15.57 13.79
C ASP A 156 0.68 -16.60 13.25
N ASN A 157 -0.35 -16.16 12.49
CA ASN A 157 -1.31 -17.06 11.87
C ASN A 157 -0.70 -17.87 10.71
N SER A 158 0.24 -17.31 9.96
CA SER A 158 0.93 -18.00 8.86
C SER A 158 1.61 -19.30 9.30
N PHE A 159 2.23 -19.29 10.48
CA PHE A 159 2.90 -20.48 11.03
C PHE A 159 1.94 -21.56 11.54
N LYS A 160 0.69 -21.22 11.84
CA LYS A 160 -0.32 -22.21 12.24
C LYS A 160 -0.75 -23.08 11.06
N PHE A 161 -0.75 -22.54 9.84
CA PHE A 161 -1.08 -23.30 8.62
C PHE A 161 0.07 -24.24 8.22
N ASN A 162 1.33 -23.81 8.39
CA ASN A 162 2.50 -24.64 8.08
C ASN A 162 2.71 -25.83 9.04
N ARG A 163 2.13 -25.82 10.25
CA ARG A 163 2.22 -26.95 11.20
C ARG A 163 1.20 -28.07 10.96
N LYS A 164 0.26 -27.89 10.02
CA LYS A 164 -0.79 -28.87 9.69
C LYS A 164 -0.54 -29.65 8.40
N ARG A 165 0.59 -29.40 7.72
CA ARG A 165 1.11 -30.20 6.61
C ARG A 165 2.31 -30.98 7.11
#